data_AF-A0A2S4KV50-F1
#
_entry.id   AF-A0A2S4KV50-F1
#
_cell.length_a   1.000
_cell.length_b   1.000
_cell.length_c   1.000
_cell.angle_alpha   90.00
_cell.angle_beta   90.00
_cell.angle_gamma   90.00
#
_symmetry.space_group_name_H-M   'P 1'
#
loop_
_entity.id
_entity.type
_entity.pdbx_description
1 polymer ?
#
loop_
_entity_poly.entity_id
_entity_poly.type
_entity_poly.pdbx_seq_one_letter_code
_entity_poly.pdbx_strand_id
1 'polypeptide(L)'
;MPKPSSSAKRKRDTKDNGEGSDKENDHAARPAEASKRKQVRTADSAKPKKMTAGGTNKEVKRLYTDTLKALDKGVDELDKKVKVMSGNSTAITTSNYATSAREHMGAVKKLVAMDTTLAFNLLLSMADASHTDLDTTCNMCGTPCDDSIPTFKLLDAALLPLIEAREKPASLAAELAKVPQRWASKDADVGVFKTGRPNKQQLGQMYRQKLAWEKNRRQARRNRREETEDWVKVALSDLVEERDYLYAYGVKEYLPTCIAKLEELVRMRRE
;
A
#
# COMPACT_ATOMS: atom_id res chain seq x y z
N MET A 1 33.14 -30.93 35.90
CA MET A 1 34.45 -30.83 35.20
C MET A 1 35.30 -31.98 35.72
N PRO A 2 36.14 -32.65 34.91
CA PRO A 2 36.82 -32.13 33.73
C PRO A 2 36.30 -32.64 32.36
N LYS A 3 36.86 -32.03 31.30
CA LYS A 3 36.76 -32.40 29.86
C LYS A 3 38.08 -33.15 29.48
N PRO A 4 38.61 -33.13 28.24
CA PRO A 4 38.03 -33.25 26.89
C PRO A 4 38.73 -34.35 26.04
N SER A 5 38.25 -34.61 24.82
CA SER A 5 39.09 -34.95 23.65
C SER A 5 38.23 -34.78 22.37
N SER A 6 38.49 -33.95 21.36
CA SER A 6 39.67 -33.34 20.71
C SER A 6 40.24 -34.13 19.51
N SER A 7 39.90 -33.65 18.30
CA SER A 7 40.66 -33.75 17.04
C SER A 7 40.76 -35.15 16.37
N ALA A 8 40.99 -35.31 15.05
CA ALA A 8 41.45 -34.35 14.03
C ALA A 8 41.08 -34.73 12.57
N LYS A 9 41.16 -33.74 11.64
CA LYS A 9 41.81 -33.75 10.29
C LYS A 9 41.59 -34.96 9.32
N ARG A 10 41.38 -34.83 7.99
CA ARG A 10 42.02 -33.93 6.99
C ARG A 10 41.35 -34.01 5.58
N LYS A 11 41.26 -32.85 4.89
CA LYS A 11 41.56 -32.51 3.47
C LYS A 11 41.49 -33.52 2.29
N ARG A 12 40.80 -33.13 1.18
CA ARG A 12 41.30 -32.64 -0.15
C ARG A 12 40.11 -32.51 -1.14
N ASP A 13 39.92 -31.38 -1.84
CA ASP A 13 40.35 -31.03 -3.23
C ASP A 13 39.81 -32.03 -4.30
N THR A 14 39.10 -31.65 -5.38
CA THR A 14 39.56 -30.72 -6.45
C THR A 14 38.43 -30.16 -7.37
N LYS A 15 38.67 -28.93 -7.83
CA LYS A 15 38.16 -28.06 -8.92
C LYS A 15 37.66 -28.67 -10.26
N ASP A 16 36.66 -28.02 -10.89
CA ASP A 16 36.48 -27.82 -12.36
C ASP A 16 35.45 -26.65 -12.55
N ASN A 17 35.83 -25.43 -12.97
CA ASN A 17 36.03 -24.85 -14.33
C ASN A 17 34.78 -24.28 -15.02
N GLY A 18 34.91 -23.07 -15.61
CA GLY A 18 33.83 -22.40 -16.35
C GLY A 18 33.96 -20.86 -16.49
N GLU A 19 35.13 -20.34 -16.90
CA GLU A 19 35.27 -18.93 -17.28
C GLU A 19 34.88 -18.72 -18.76
N GLY A 20 34.10 -17.67 -19.05
CA GLY A 20 33.80 -17.22 -20.41
C GLY A 20 34.48 -15.89 -20.69
N SER A 21 35.19 -15.78 -21.82
CA SER A 21 35.96 -14.60 -22.21
C SER A 21 35.49 -14.07 -23.57
N ASP A 22 35.42 -12.74 -23.69
CA ASP A 22 35.04 -12.01 -24.90
C ASP A 22 35.96 -12.27 -26.10
N LYS A 23 35.39 -12.21 -27.31
CA LYS A 23 36.11 -11.74 -28.49
C LYS A 23 35.24 -10.86 -29.39
N GLU A 24 35.65 -9.61 -29.47
CA GLU A 24 35.32 -8.63 -30.49
C GLU A 24 36.00 -8.98 -31.82
N ASN A 25 35.38 -8.65 -32.96
CA ASN A 25 36.11 -8.29 -34.18
C ASN A 25 35.19 -7.55 -35.17
N ASP A 26 35.76 -6.52 -35.80
CA ASP A 26 35.08 -5.52 -36.61
C ASP A 26 35.50 -5.63 -38.11
N HIS A 27 35.04 -4.68 -38.95
CA HIS A 27 35.34 -4.48 -40.38
C HIS A 27 34.49 -5.30 -41.40
N ALA A 28 34.07 -4.76 -42.56
CA ALA A 28 34.03 -3.37 -43.06
C ALA A 28 33.18 -3.28 -44.37
N ALA A 29 33.04 -2.03 -44.87
CA ALA A 29 32.73 -1.60 -46.25
C ALA A 29 31.27 -1.23 -46.65
N ARG A 30 31.17 0.04 -47.08
CA ARG A 30 30.09 0.80 -47.77
C ARG A 30 30.51 0.93 -49.28
N PRO A 31 29.90 1.71 -50.22
CA PRO A 31 28.60 2.43 -50.26
C PRO A 31 27.82 2.38 -51.64
N ALA A 32 26.68 3.10 -51.73
CA ALA A 32 26.05 3.70 -52.94
C ALA A 32 25.46 2.75 -54.05
N GLU A 33 24.52 3.13 -54.96
CA GLU A 33 23.87 4.42 -55.28
C GLU A 33 22.44 4.26 -55.90
N ALA A 34 21.75 5.40 -56.10
CA ALA A 34 20.40 5.65 -56.60
C ALA A 34 19.82 4.81 -57.77
N SER A 35 18.50 4.54 -57.76
CA SER A 35 17.46 5.10 -58.69
C SER A 35 16.08 4.40 -58.58
N LYS A 36 14.91 4.87 -59.08
CA LYS A 36 14.22 6.19 -59.22
C LYS A 36 12.79 5.96 -59.83
N ARG A 37 11.65 6.10 -59.11
CA ARG A 37 10.34 6.54 -59.70
C ARG A 37 9.23 6.92 -58.70
N LYS A 38 8.48 7.98 -59.02
CA LYS A 38 7.36 8.56 -58.25
C LYS A 38 6.02 7.91 -58.64
N GLN A 39 5.08 7.81 -57.69
CA GLN A 39 3.67 8.14 -57.95
C GLN A 39 3.13 9.00 -56.81
N VAL A 40 2.42 10.07 -57.18
CA VAL A 40 1.76 11.01 -56.27
C VAL A 40 0.29 10.62 -56.16
N ARG A 41 -0.29 10.62 -54.96
CA ARG A 41 -1.73 10.79 -54.77
C ARG A 41 -2.03 11.53 -53.45
N THR A 42 -2.43 12.79 -53.64
CA THR A 42 -3.44 13.55 -52.88
C THR A 42 -3.61 13.25 -51.39
N ALA A 43 -3.36 14.28 -50.58
CA ALA A 43 -3.81 14.33 -49.20
C ALA A 43 -5.34 14.19 -49.11
N ASP A 44 -5.79 13.36 -48.18
CA ASP A 44 -7.18 13.32 -47.76
C ASP A 44 -7.25 13.63 -46.26
N SER A 45 -8.29 14.37 -45.86
CA SER A 45 -8.31 15.03 -44.55
C SER A 45 -8.29 14.03 -43.39
N ALA A 46 -7.22 14.07 -42.58
CA ALA A 46 -7.17 13.35 -41.31
C ALA A 46 -8.17 14.01 -40.33
N LYS A 47 -9.40 13.50 -40.30
CA LYS A 47 -10.38 13.85 -39.26
C LYS A 47 -9.70 13.71 -37.89
N PRO A 48 -9.81 14.70 -36.99
CA PRO A 48 -9.16 14.63 -35.70
C PRO A 48 -9.65 13.38 -34.97
N LYS A 49 -8.72 12.52 -34.53
CA LYS A 49 -9.02 11.42 -33.62
C LYS A 49 -9.69 12.02 -32.40
N LYS A 50 -11.00 11.77 -32.24
CA LYS A 50 -11.68 11.92 -30.95
C LYS A 50 -10.89 11.05 -29.98
N MET A 51 -10.14 11.67 -29.07
CA MET A 51 -9.60 10.95 -27.93
C MET A 51 -10.80 10.45 -27.14
N THR A 52 -10.98 9.14 -27.10
CA THR A 52 -11.94 8.49 -26.22
C THR A 52 -11.40 8.57 -24.80
N ALA A 53 -11.50 9.77 -24.21
CA ALA A 53 -11.41 9.94 -22.77
C ALA A 53 -12.59 9.19 -22.15
N GLY A 54 -12.28 8.25 -21.27
CA GLY A 54 -13.24 7.27 -20.76
C GLY A 54 -12.94 5.86 -21.24
N GLY A 55 -12.13 5.13 -20.46
CA GLY A 55 -12.22 3.67 -20.45
C GLY A 55 -13.64 3.25 -20.08
N THR A 56 -14.10 2.09 -20.54
CA THR A 56 -15.49 1.69 -20.28
C THR A 56 -15.74 1.59 -18.77
N ASN A 57 -16.93 1.94 -18.26
CA ASN A 57 -17.23 1.91 -16.80
C ASN A 57 -16.85 0.55 -16.16
N LYS A 58 -17.01 -0.54 -16.93
CA LYS A 58 -16.58 -1.91 -16.58
C LYS A 58 -15.07 -2.07 -16.43
N GLU A 59 -14.27 -1.45 -17.30
CA GLU A 59 -12.81 -1.42 -17.25
C GLU A 59 -12.29 -0.63 -16.05
N VAL A 60 -12.86 0.55 -15.78
CA VAL A 60 -12.47 1.38 -14.63
C VAL A 60 -12.75 0.66 -13.31
N LYS A 61 -13.95 0.10 -13.15
CA LYS A 61 -14.32 -0.73 -11.98
C LYS A 61 -13.46 -1.98 -11.86
N ARG A 62 -13.10 -2.61 -12.97
CA ARG A 62 -12.17 -3.75 -12.96
C ARG A 62 -10.78 -3.34 -12.48
N LEU A 63 -10.21 -2.25 -13.01
CA LEU A 63 -8.90 -1.75 -12.57
C LEU A 63 -8.90 -1.44 -11.06
N TYR A 64 -9.94 -0.76 -10.57
CA TYR A 64 -10.10 -0.46 -9.14
C TYR A 64 -10.15 -1.75 -8.29
N THR A 65 -11.08 -2.66 -8.60
CA THR A 65 -11.30 -3.89 -7.83
C THR A 65 -10.12 -4.87 -7.91
N ASP A 66 -9.46 -5.01 -9.07
CA ASP A 66 -8.27 -5.86 -9.22
C ASP A 66 -7.06 -5.24 -8.49
N THR A 67 -6.95 -3.91 -8.41
CA THR A 67 -5.90 -3.24 -7.61
C THR A 67 -6.15 -3.40 -6.11
N LEU A 68 -7.40 -3.27 -5.63
CA LEU A 68 -7.74 -3.52 -4.22
C LEU A 68 -7.40 -4.96 -3.79
N LYS A 69 -7.68 -5.96 -4.64
CA LYS A 69 -7.30 -7.36 -4.38
C LYS A 69 -5.78 -7.54 -4.31
N ALA A 70 -5.03 -6.85 -5.18
CA ALA A 70 -3.57 -6.89 -5.17
C ALA A 70 -3.00 -6.26 -3.89
N LEU A 71 -3.54 -5.11 -3.47
CA LEU A 71 -3.17 -4.41 -2.24
C LEU A 71 -3.44 -5.28 -0.99
N ASP A 72 -4.63 -5.86 -0.88
CA ASP A 72 -4.98 -6.77 0.22
C ASP A 72 -4.12 -8.03 0.23
N LYS A 73 -3.75 -8.55 -0.95
CA LYS A 73 -2.83 -9.68 -1.07
C LYS A 73 -1.43 -9.32 -0.57
N GLY A 74 -0.93 -8.12 -0.88
CA GLY A 74 0.36 -7.62 -0.38
C GLY A 74 0.39 -7.57 1.15
N VAL A 75 -0.66 -7.02 1.78
CA VAL A 75 -0.83 -7.03 3.24
C VAL A 75 -0.90 -8.47 3.79
N ASP A 76 -1.76 -9.33 3.22
CA ASP A 76 -1.88 -10.74 3.64
C ASP A 76 -0.54 -11.52 3.53
N GLU A 77 0.37 -11.13 2.62
CA GLU A 77 1.69 -11.75 2.47
C GLU A 77 2.71 -11.22 3.49
N LEU A 78 2.67 -9.93 3.83
CA LEU A 78 3.49 -9.34 4.89
C LEU A 78 3.07 -9.88 6.26
N ASP A 79 1.77 -9.93 6.56
CA ASP A 79 1.20 -10.50 7.79
C ASP A 79 1.63 -11.96 8.00
N LYS A 80 1.68 -12.76 6.93
CA LYS A 80 2.20 -14.14 6.97
C LYS A 80 3.69 -14.19 7.32
N LYS A 81 4.51 -13.28 6.77
CA LYS A 81 5.95 -13.20 7.09
C LYS A 81 6.17 -12.84 8.56
N VAL A 82 5.46 -11.82 9.05
CA VAL A 82 5.50 -11.40 10.46
C VAL A 82 5.13 -12.56 11.39
N LYS A 83 4.06 -13.32 11.07
CA LYS A 83 3.66 -14.52 11.81
C LYS A 83 4.75 -15.59 11.90
N VAL A 84 5.41 -15.88 10.78
CA VAL A 84 6.44 -16.93 10.69
C VAL A 84 7.68 -16.58 11.51
N MET A 85 8.03 -15.29 11.62
CA MET A 85 9.20 -14.81 12.38
C MET A 85 8.95 -14.69 13.90
N SER A 86 7.75 -15.03 14.38
CA SER A 86 7.42 -15.28 15.80
C SER A 86 8.00 -14.27 16.81
N GLY A 87 7.78 -12.96 16.59
CA GLY A 87 8.18 -11.90 17.51
C GLY A 87 9.63 -11.39 17.37
N ASN A 88 10.50 -12.11 16.66
CA ASN A 88 11.87 -11.66 16.33
C ASN A 88 11.93 -10.87 15.01
N SER A 89 10.79 -10.32 14.56
CA SER A 89 10.63 -9.69 13.24
C SER A 89 11.20 -8.27 13.18
N THR A 90 12.52 -8.13 13.23
CA THR A 90 13.20 -6.86 12.87
C THR A 90 13.17 -6.57 11.37
N ALA A 91 12.77 -7.54 10.54
CA ALA A 91 12.89 -7.51 9.08
C ALA A 91 11.62 -7.04 8.32
N ILE A 92 10.49 -6.88 9.01
CA ILE A 92 9.27 -6.31 8.43
C ILE A 92 8.85 -5.16 9.34
N THR A 93 8.77 -3.95 8.78
CA THR A 93 8.40 -2.69 9.44
C THR A 93 7.31 -1.97 8.65
N THR A 94 6.84 -0.83 9.15
CA THR A 94 5.93 0.12 8.45
C THR A 94 6.42 0.40 7.03
N SER A 95 7.71 0.66 6.83
CA SER A 95 8.34 0.85 5.52
C SER A 95 8.07 -0.29 4.52
N ASN A 96 7.94 -1.55 4.95
CA ASN A 96 7.59 -2.65 4.03
C ASN A 96 6.14 -2.58 3.56
N TYR A 97 5.20 -2.26 4.44
CA TYR A 97 3.80 -2.02 4.08
C TYR A 97 3.67 -0.78 3.19
N ALA A 98 4.38 0.29 3.53
CA ALA A 98 4.44 1.52 2.75
C ALA A 98 4.96 1.26 1.33
N THR A 99 6.05 0.49 1.23
CA THR A 99 6.67 0.07 -0.04
C THR A 99 5.71 -0.77 -0.87
N SER A 100 5.00 -1.74 -0.27
CA SER A 100 3.98 -2.51 -0.99
C SER A 100 2.81 -1.63 -1.45
N ALA A 101 2.32 -0.72 -0.62
CA ALA A 101 1.22 0.17 -0.99
C ALA A 101 1.58 1.08 -2.19
N ARG A 102 2.76 1.70 -2.20
CA ARG A 102 3.18 2.65 -3.27
C ARG A 102 3.37 2.01 -4.65
N GLU A 103 3.53 0.69 -4.76
CA GLU A 103 3.59 -0.02 -6.05
C GLU A 103 2.31 0.21 -6.88
N HIS A 104 1.17 0.42 -6.21
CA HIS A 104 -0.13 0.64 -6.85
C HIS A 104 -0.35 2.08 -7.37
N MET A 105 0.59 3.00 -7.18
CA MET A 105 0.51 4.37 -7.72
C MET A 105 0.35 4.43 -9.25
N GLY A 106 0.81 3.41 -9.98
CA GLY A 106 0.56 3.28 -11.42
C GLY A 106 -0.92 3.07 -11.78
N ALA A 107 -1.68 2.39 -10.91
CA ALA A 107 -3.13 2.23 -11.06
C ALA A 107 -3.87 3.51 -10.65
N VAL A 108 -3.44 4.19 -9.58
CA VAL A 108 -3.97 5.51 -9.18
C VAL A 108 -3.89 6.49 -10.35
N LYS A 109 -2.71 6.67 -10.97
CA LYS A 109 -2.53 7.60 -12.11
C LYS A 109 -3.48 7.30 -13.28
N LYS A 110 -3.77 6.03 -13.55
CA LYS A 110 -4.75 5.61 -14.57
C LYS A 110 -6.18 5.95 -14.13
N LEU A 111 -6.54 5.68 -12.88
CA LEU A 111 -7.86 6.02 -12.35
C LEU A 111 -8.10 7.53 -12.33
N VAL A 112 -7.13 8.37 -11.96
CA VAL A 112 -7.29 9.85 -11.98
C VAL A 112 -7.73 10.36 -13.36
N ALA A 113 -7.28 9.74 -14.44
CA ALA A 113 -7.65 10.10 -15.82
C ALA A 113 -9.00 9.52 -16.29
N MET A 114 -9.68 8.69 -15.50
CA MET A 114 -10.91 7.98 -15.88
C MET A 114 -12.07 8.20 -14.90
N ASP A 115 -11.79 8.17 -13.60
CA ASP A 115 -12.72 8.32 -12.47
C ASP A 115 -11.93 8.77 -11.22
N THR A 116 -12.05 10.06 -10.90
CA THR A 116 -11.38 10.67 -9.74
C THR A 116 -11.93 10.18 -8.41
N THR A 117 -13.18 9.71 -8.36
CA THR A 117 -13.80 9.15 -7.15
C THR A 117 -13.19 7.79 -6.81
N LEU A 118 -13.03 6.91 -7.80
CA LEU A 118 -12.35 5.62 -7.59
C LEU A 118 -10.85 5.79 -7.34
N ALA A 119 -10.20 6.79 -7.93
CA ALA A 119 -8.81 7.14 -7.61
C ALA A 119 -8.65 7.57 -6.14
N PHE A 120 -9.57 8.41 -5.64
CA PHE A 120 -9.62 8.87 -4.26
C PHE A 120 -9.86 7.71 -3.27
N ASN A 121 -10.86 6.86 -3.53
CA ASN A 121 -11.16 5.68 -2.70
C ASN A 121 -10.00 4.68 -2.69
N LEU A 122 -9.26 4.55 -3.80
CA LEU A 122 -8.05 3.72 -3.87
C LEU A 122 -6.92 4.31 -3.02
N LEU A 123 -6.65 5.61 -3.11
CA LEU A 123 -5.61 6.27 -2.30
C LEU A 123 -5.87 6.18 -0.80
N LEU A 124 -7.12 6.35 -0.34
CA LEU A 124 -7.48 6.12 1.07
C LEU A 124 -7.28 4.66 1.49
N SER A 125 -7.52 3.71 0.58
CA SER A 125 -7.27 2.29 0.84
C SER A 125 -5.78 1.95 0.87
N MET A 126 -4.97 2.61 0.03
CA MET A 126 -3.50 2.52 0.04
C MET A 126 -2.91 3.14 1.31
N ALA A 127 -3.49 4.24 1.81
CA ALA A 127 -3.08 4.86 3.06
C ALA A 127 -3.28 3.89 4.26
N ASP A 128 -4.48 3.34 4.44
CA ASP A 128 -4.83 2.34 5.46
C ASP A 128 -3.91 1.07 5.39
N ALA A 129 -3.50 0.69 4.17
CA ALA A 129 -2.58 -0.43 3.93
C ALA A 129 -1.09 -0.08 4.05
N SER A 130 -0.71 1.21 4.16
CA SER A 130 0.69 1.66 4.07
C SER A 130 1.48 1.58 5.39
N HIS A 131 0.82 1.29 6.50
CA HIS A 131 1.47 1.06 7.79
C HIS A 131 1.01 -0.27 8.41
N THR A 132 -0.28 -0.57 8.28
CA THR A 132 -0.98 -1.65 9.00
C THR A 132 -0.65 -1.63 10.51
N ASP A 133 -0.44 -2.79 11.14
CA ASP A 133 -0.54 -2.94 12.58
C ASP A 133 0.82 -2.97 13.30
N LEU A 134 1.15 -1.81 13.88
CA LEU A 134 2.40 -1.51 14.57
C LEU A 134 2.59 -2.26 15.89
N ASP A 135 1.52 -2.74 16.53
CA ASP A 135 1.61 -3.47 17.83
C ASP A 135 2.33 -4.82 17.74
N THR A 136 2.82 -5.20 16.56
CA THR A 136 3.29 -6.55 16.29
C THR A 136 4.78 -6.75 16.59
N THR A 137 5.60 -5.68 16.64
CA THR A 137 7.00 -5.74 17.15
C THR A 137 7.40 -4.41 17.80
N CYS A 138 8.29 -4.43 18.81
CA CYS A 138 8.74 -3.19 19.48
C CYS A 138 9.56 -2.26 18.58
N ASN A 139 9.96 -2.71 17.39
CA ASN A 139 10.80 -1.97 16.45
C ASN A 139 10.02 -1.49 15.20
N MET A 140 8.70 -1.71 15.11
CA MET A 140 7.85 -1.13 14.05
C MET A 140 7.74 0.41 14.18
N CYS A 141 8.05 0.95 15.35
CA CYS A 141 7.45 2.18 15.87
C CYS A 141 8.48 3.30 16.00
N GLY A 142 8.45 4.29 15.10
CA GLY A 142 9.15 5.57 15.27
C GLY A 142 10.68 5.48 15.40
N THR A 143 11.29 4.34 15.08
CA THR A 143 12.75 4.21 15.06
C THR A 143 13.32 5.00 13.88
N PRO A 144 14.56 5.53 13.96
CA PRO A 144 15.20 6.26 12.85
C PRO A 144 15.38 5.44 11.55
N CYS A 145 15.05 4.15 11.59
CA CYS A 145 15.14 3.20 10.49
C CYS A 145 13.84 3.07 9.67
N ASP A 146 12.76 3.78 10.03
CA ASP A 146 11.47 3.66 9.35
C ASP A 146 11.31 4.62 8.16
N ASP A 147 11.69 4.16 6.97
CA ASP A 147 11.53 4.86 5.69
C ASP A 147 10.07 4.92 5.17
N SER A 148 9.07 4.94 6.07
CA SER A 148 7.65 5.05 5.72
C SER A 148 7.23 6.48 5.30
N ILE A 149 7.84 7.50 5.91
CA ILE A 149 7.51 8.93 5.72
C ILE A 149 7.50 9.39 4.23
N PRO A 150 8.47 9.02 3.37
CA PRO A 150 8.43 9.35 1.94
C PRO A 150 7.18 8.84 1.23
N THR A 151 6.63 7.68 1.66
CA THR A 151 5.37 7.15 1.12
C THR A 151 4.18 7.94 1.63
N PHE A 152 4.12 8.30 2.93
CA PHE A 152 3.05 9.13 3.45
C PHE A 152 3.00 10.49 2.74
N LYS A 153 4.16 11.13 2.49
CA LYS A 153 4.26 12.37 1.70
C LYS A 153 3.79 12.19 0.25
N LEU A 154 4.14 11.07 -0.38
CA LEU A 154 3.67 10.73 -1.74
C LEU A 154 2.14 10.55 -1.79
N LEU A 155 1.54 9.91 -0.78
CA LEU A 155 0.10 9.71 -0.68
C LEU A 155 -0.62 11.04 -0.37
N ASP A 156 -0.08 11.86 0.53
CA ASP A 156 -0.61 13.19 0.88
C ASP A 156 -0.66 14.10 -0.36
N ALA A 157 0.46 14.19 -1.10
CA ALA A 157 0.55 14.98 -2.32
C ALA A 157 -0.33 14.44 -3.48
N ALA A 158 -0.62 13.14 -3.50
CA ALA A 158 -1.49 12.54 -4.52
C ALA A 158 -2.98 12.65 -4.19
N LEU A 159 -3.34 12.64 -2.90
CA LEU A 159 -4.72 12.69 -2.43
C LEU A 159 -5.25 14.13 -2.35
N LEU A 160 -4.41 15.11 -1.99
CA LEU A 160 -4.78 16.53 -1.88
C LEU A 160 -5.51 17.08 -3.12
N PRO A 161 -4.98 16.99 -4.36
CA PRO A 161 -5.68 17.52 -5.54
C PRO A 161 -7.01 16.81 -5.82
N LEU A 162 -7.21 15.58 -5.34
CA LEU A 162 -8.50 14.88 -5.44
C LEU A 162 -9.49 15.37 -4.38
N ILE A 163 -9.03 15.74 -3.18
CA ILE A 163 -9.87 16.42 -2.17
C ILE A 163 -10.34 17.78 -2.70
N GLU A 164 -9.45 18.53 -3.33
CA GLU A 164 -9.73 19.89 -3.81
C GLU A 164 -10.63 19.92 -5.06
N ALA A 165 -10.46 18.97 -5.97
CA ALA A 165 -11.23 18.90 -7.22
C ALA A 165 -12.58 18.16 -7.08
N ARG A 166 -12.83 17.45 -5.97
CA ARG A 166 -14.05 16.65 -5.80
C ARG A 166 -15.22 17.52 -5.34
N GLU A 167 -16.38 17.29 -5.95
CA GLU A 167 -17.63 17.96 -5.58
C GLU A 167 -17.93 17.74 -4.09
N LYS A 168 -18.19 18.84 -3.37
CA LYS A 168 -18.53 18.78 -1.94
C LYS A 168 -19.88 18.05 -1.80
N PRO A 169 -20.08 17.21 -0.76
CA PRO A 169 -21.35 16.49 -0.57
C PRO A 169 -22.54 17.45 -0.53
N ALA A 170 -23.78 17.03 -0.80
CA ALA A 170 -24.94 17.93 -0.66
C ALA A 170 -25.13 18.41 0.80
N SER A 171 -25.00 17.49 1.76
CA SER A 171 -25.09 17.75 3.21
C SER A 171 -23.97 17.02 3.96
N LEU A 172 -23.80 17.31 5.25
CA LEU A 172 -22.91 16.53 6.11
C LEU A 172 -23.74 15.54 6.96
N ALA A 173 -23.31 14.29 7.02
CA ALA A 173 -24.01 13.24 7.76
C ALA A 173 -23.98 13.54 9.27
N ALA A 174 -25.12 13.41 9.96
CA ALA A 174 -25.18 13.64 11.41
C ALA A 174 -24.30 12.65 12.17
N GLU A 175 -24.43 11.36 11.84
CA GLU A 175 -23.58 10.27 12.31
C GLU A 175 -23.02 9.49 11.11
N LEU A 176 -21.82 8.92 11.25
CA LEU A 176 -21.24 8.02 10.26
C LEU A 176 -21.57 6.57 10.61
N ALA A 177 -21.65 5.71 9.59
CA ALA A 177 -21.71 4.27 9.79
C ALA A 177 -20.54 3.79 10.68
N LYS A 178 -20.85 2.95 11.68
CA LYS A 178 -19.88 2.45 12.65
C LYS A 178 -18.93 1.47 11.98
N VAL A 179 -17.64 1.77 12.06
CA VAL A 179 -16.54 0.87 11.73
C VAL A 179 -16.06 0.20 13.02
N PRO A 180 -15.66 -1.09 13.02
CA PRO A 180 -15.04 -1.71 14.18
C PRO A 180 -13.83 -0.91 14.66
N GLN A 181 -13.72 -0.68 15.97
CA GLN A 181 -12.49 -0.16 16.58
C GLN A 181 -11.28 -1.04 16.23
N ARG A 182 -10.04 -0.55 16.37
CA ARG A 182 -8.86 -1.43 16.27
C ARG A 182 -8.92 -2.59 17.26
N TRP A 183 -8.34 -3.72 16.86
CA TRP A 183 -8.19 -4.86 17.74
C TRP A 183 -7.27 -4.54 18.93
N ALA A 184 -7.72 -4.84 20.14
CA ALA A 184 -6.88 -4.85 21.33
C ALA A 184 -6.84 -6.24 21.97
N SER A 185 -5.79 -6.52 22.75
CA SER A 185 -5.63 -7.82 23.44
C SER A 185 -6.79 -8.21 24.38
N LYS A 186 -7.64 -7.25 24.78
CA LYS A 186 -8.88 -7.47 25.55
C LYS A 186 -10.04 -8.01 24.70
N ASP A 187 -10.00 -7.82 23.39
CA ASP A 187 -11.00 -8.29 22.42
C ASP A 187 -10.68 -9.74 21.96
N ALA A 188 -9.71 -10.39 22.59
CA ALA A 188 -9.29 -11.74 22.28
C ALA A 188 -10.18 -12.80 22.96
N ASP A 189 -10.83 -13.63 22.16
CA ASP A 189 -11.57 -14.80 22.64
C ASP A 189 -10.64 -16.02 22.73
N VAL A 190 -9.90 -16.11 23.84
CA VAL A 190 -8.94 -17.21 24.11
C VAL A 190 -9.03 -17.77 25.54
N GLY A 191 -10.11 -17.43 26.26
CA GLY A 191 -10.36 -17.84 27.64
C GLY A 191 -9.39 -17.26 28.68
N VAL A 192 -9.57 -17.65 29.94
CA VAL A 192 -8.78 -17.14 31.08
C VAL A 192 -7.35 -17.69 31.05
N PHE A 193 -6.37 -16.81 31.26
CA PHE A 193 -4.96 -17.19 31.37
C PHE A 193 -4.66 -17.85 32.72
N LYS A 194 -4.43 -19.17 32.74
CA LYS A 194 -4.09 -19.94 33.95
C LYS A 194 -2.91 -19.39 34.75
N THR A 195 -1.98 -18.69 34.09
CA THR A 195 -0.77 -18.08 34.67
C THR A 195 -0.80 -16.54 34.65
N GLY A 196 -1.95 -15.93 34.36
CA GLY A 196 -2.07 -14.48 34.10
C GLY A 196 -1.45 -14.00 32.79
N ARG A 197 -0.82 -14.88 31.98
CA ARG A 197 -0.26 -14.56 30.67
C ARG A 197 -0.71 -15.59 29.61
N PRO A 198 -0.99 -15.17 28.36
CA PRO A 198 -1.34 -16.12 27.29
C PRO A 198 -0.19 -17.06 26.97
N ASN A 199 -0.49 -18.34 26.81
CA ASN A 199 0.49 -19.35 26.36
C ASN A 199 0.73 -19.27 24.84
N LYS A 200 1.71 -20.01 24.31
CA LYS A 200 2.08 -20.00 22.88
C LYS A 200 0.91 -20.30 21.92
N GLN A 201 -0.01 -21.21 22.31
CA GLN A 201 -1.19 -21.54 21.50
C GLN A 201 -2.21 -20.39 21.53
N GLN A 202 -2.45 -19.79 22.71
CA GLN A 202 -3.32 -18.62 22.88
C GLN A 202 -2.76 -17.42 22.11
N LEU A 203 -1.47 -17.08 22.25
CA LEU A 203 -0.82 -16.03 21.46
C LEU A 203 -1.02 -16.24 19.94
N GLY A 204 -0.88 -17.49 19.48
CA GLY A 204 -1.14 -17.85 18.09
C GLY A 204 -2.61 -17.71 17.66
N GLN A 205 -3.58 -17.87 18.58
CA GLN A 205 -5.00 -17.63 18.35
C GLN A 205 -5.33 -16.13 18.36
N MET A 206 -4.87 -15.38 19.37
CA MET A 206 -4.99 -13.92 19.48
C MET A 206 -4.50 -13.25 18.20
N TYR A 207 -3.32 -13.64 17.71
CA TYR A 207 -2.77 -13.10 16.46
C TYR A 207 -3.64 -13.40 15.23
N ARG A 208 -4.28 -14.58 15.16
CA ARG A 208 -5.23 -14.88 14.06
C ARG A 208 -6.51 -14.06 14.15
N GLN A 209 -7.03 -13.86 15.37
CA GLN A 209 -8.19 -13.00 15.62
C GLN A 209 -7.87 -11.55 15.23
N LYS A 210 -6.71 -11.02 15.66
CA LYS A 210 -6.17 -9.72 15.28
C LYS A 210 -6.14 -9.50 13.76
N LEU A 211 -5.49 -10.40 13.00
CA LEU A 211 -5.43 -10.28 11.54
C LEU A 211 -6.81 -10.31 10.87
N ALA A 212 -7.72 -11.18 11.33
CA ALA A 212 -9.08 -11.25 10.81
C ALA A 212 -9.87 -9.98 11.15
N TRP A 213 -9.70 -9.44 12.35
CA TRP A 213 -10.35 -8.23 12.83
C TRP A 213 -9.91 -7.00 12.02
N GLU A 214 -8.61 -6.77 11.88
CA GLU A 214 -8.09 -5.64 11.09
C GLU A 214 -8.43 -5.76 9.59
N LYS A 215 -8.49 -6.97 9.03
CA LYS A 215 -9.00 -7.20 7.67
C LYS A 215 -10.47 -6.81 7.53
N ASN A 216 -11.32 -7.22 8.48
CA ASN A 216 -12.74 -6.87 8.50
C ASN A 216 -12.95 -5.36 8.72
N ARG A 217 -12.15 -4.72 9.58
CA ARG A 217 -12.14 -3.27 9.82
C ARG A 217 -11.79 -2.49 8.55
N ARG A 218 -10.70 -2.86 7.86
CA ARG A 218 -10.33 -2.27 6.55
C ARG A 218 -11.43 -2.43 5.50
N GLN A 219 -12.10 -3.59 5.46
CA GLN A 219 -13.24 -3.79 4.55
C GLN A 219 -14.45 -2.92 4.93
N ALA A 220 -14.80 -2.82 6.22
CA ALA A 220 -15.90 -1.98 6.69
C ALA A 220 -15.68 -0.49 6.34
N ARG A 221 -14.43 -0.01 6.42
CA ARG A 221 -14.07 1.34 5.95
C ARG A 221 -14.23 1.51 4.44
N ARG A 222 -13.80 0.53 3.63
CA ARG A 222 -14.00 0.57 2.17
C ARG A 222 -15.48 0.66 1.82
N ASN A 223 -16.32 -0.20 2.41
CA ASN A 223 -17.78 -0.12 2.26
C ASN A 223 -18.30 1.26 2.65
N ARG A 224 -17.91 1.79 3.83
CA ARG A 224 -18.30 3.13 4.28
C ARG A 224 -17.92 4.24 3.29
N ARG A 225 -16.74 4.17 2.65
CA ARG A 225 -16.28 5.10 1.60
C ARG A 225 -17.04 4.98 0.26
N GLU A 226 -17.70 3.86 0.01
CA GLU A 226 -18.47 3.61 -1.21
C GLU A 226 -19.97 3.86 -1.02
N GLU A 227 -20.48 3.67 0.21
CA GLU A 227 -21.90 3.79 0.56
C GLU A 227 -22.31 5.16 1.12
N THR A 228 -21.37 5.96 1.67
CA THR A 228 -21.69 7.23 2.35
C THR A 228 -21.43 8.44 1.43
N GLU A 229 -22.45 9.28 1.24
CA GLU A 229 -22.33 10.53 0.43
C GLU A 229 -21.37 11.56 1.05
N ASP A 230 -21.32 11.65 2.40
CA ASP A 230 -20.39 12.51 3.14
C ASP A 230 -18.96 11.94 3.14
N TRP A 231 -18.36 11.91 1.95
CA TRP A 231 -16.99 11.47 1.74
C TRP A 231 -15.97 12.30 2.53
N VAL A 232 -16.30 13.56 2.87
CA VAL A 232 -15.42 14.46 3.63
C VAL A 232 -15.28 13.98 5.06
N LYS A 233 -16.39 13.76 5.78
CA LYS A 233 -16.32 13.23 7.16
C LYS A 233 -15.78 11.81 7.21
N VAL A 234 -16.11 10.95 6.23
CA VAL A 234 -15.57 9.58 6.19
C VAL A 234 -14.05 9.59 6.01
N ALA A 235 -13.54 10.34 5.03
CA ALA A 235 -12.10 10.44 4.81
C ALA A 235 -11.37 11.08 6.00
N LEU A 236 -11.95 12.11 6.61
CA LEU A 236 -11.37 12.73 7.81
C LEU A 236 -11.34 11.74 8.99
N SER A 237 -12.43 11.02 9.24
CA SER A 237 -12.51 10.00 10.29
C SER A 237 -11.48 8.89 10.09
N ASP A 238 -11.33 8.38 8.87
CA ASP A 238 -10.35 7.34 8.56
C ASP A 238 -8.92 7.86 8.78
N LEU A 239 -8.57 9.03 8.23
CA LEU A 239 -7.20 9.57 8.30
C LEU A 239 -6.80 10.03 9.70
N VAL A 240 -7.72 10.58 10.49
CA VAL A 240 -7.45 10.99 11.89
C VAL A 240 -7.23 9.77 12.80
N GLU A 241 -8.04 8.72 12.66
CA GLU A 241 -7.86 7.48 13.44
C GLU A 241 -6.53 6.77 13.09
N GLU A 242 -6.07 6.85 11.84
CA GLU A 242 -4.73 6.41 11.47
C GLU A 242 -3.63 7.33 12.02
N ARG A 243 -3.75 8.66 11.86
CA ARG A 243 -2.79 9.64 12.40
C ARG A 243 -2.57 9.45 13.90
N ASP A 244 -3.64 9.36 14.67
CA ASP A 244 -3.56 9.35 16.14
C ASP A 244 -3.01 8.02 16.66
N TYR A 245 -3.33 6.90 15.97
CA TYR A 245 -2.66 5.61 16.20
C TYR A 245 -1.16 5.71 15.91
N LEU A 246 -0.78 6.11 14.70
CA LEU A 246 0.62 6.23 14.26
C LEU A 246 1.43 7.15 15.19
N TYR A 247 0.83 8.25 15.65
CA TYR A 247 1.45 9.17 16.60
C TYR A 247 1.77 8.52 17.94
N ALA A 248 0.89 7.65 18.47
CA ALA A 248 1.13 6.89 19.69
C ALA A 248 2.35 5.96 19.59
N TYR A 249 2.72 5.56 18.37
CA TYR A 249 3.92 4.76 18.05
C TYR A 249 5.07 5.61 17.47
N GLY A 250 5.03 6.94 17.64
CA GLY A 250 6.12 7.85 17.26
C GLY A 250 6.16 8.29 15.80
N VAL A 251 5.25 7.83 14.95
CA VAL A 251 5.13 8.23 13.54
C VAL A 251 4.29 9.51 13.43
N LYS A 252 4.96 10.66 13.25
CA LYS A 252 4.32 11.99 13.37
C LYS A 252 3.84 12.60 12.05
N GLU A 253 4.32 12.14 10.90
CA GLU A 253 4.08 12.75 9.58
C GLU A 253 3.15 11.89 8.71
N TYR A 254 1.91 11.68 9.17
CA TYR A 254 0.89 10.95 8.42
C TYR A 254 -0.16 11.88 7.79
N LEU A 255 -0.11 12.01 6.46
CA LEU A 255 -1.03 12.76 5.59
C LEU A 255 -1.50 14.13 6.16
N PRO A 256 -0.57 14.98 6.67
CA PRO A 256 -0.96 16.18 7.42
C PRO A 256 -1.72 17.20 6.55
N THR A 257 -1.40 17.32 5.26
CA THR A 257 -2.00 18.32 4.37
C THR A 257 -3.44 17.94 4.02
N CYS A 258 -3.68 16.68 3.70
CA CYS A 258 -5.02 16.14 3.45
C CYS A 258 -5.92 16.24 4.69
N ILE A 259 -5.40 15.92 5.87
CA ILE A 259 -6.16 16.03 7.12
C ILE A 259 -6.55 17.49 7.37
N ALA A 260 -5.60 18.43 7.32
CA ALA A 260 -5.89 19.86 7.48
C ALA A 260 -6.92 20.38 6.45
N LYS A 261 -6.85 19.91 5.20
CA LYS A 261 -7.80 20.30 4.15
C LYS A 261 -9.22 19.76 4.40
N LEU A 262 -9.33 18.53 4.90
CA LEU A 262 -10.62 17.93 5.26
C LEU A 262 -11.20 18.58 6.53
N GLU A 263 -10.38 18.94 7.52
CA GLU A 263 -10.80 19.73 8.69
C GLU A 263 -11.35 21.10 8.28
N GLU A 264 -10.68 21.81 7.36
CA GLU A 264 -11.17 23.07 6.78
C GLU A 264 -12.55 22.89 6.11
N LEU A 265 -12.71 21.86 5.27
CA LEU A 265 -13.97 21.57 4.58
C LEU A 265 -15.13 21.24 5.54
N VAL A 266 -14.85 20.60 6.68
CA VAL A 266 -15.86 20.36 7.73
C VAL A 266 -16.20 21.65 8.48
N ARG A 267 -15.23 22.54 8.73
CA ARG A 267 -15.48 23.83 9.42
C ARG A 267 -16.36 24.76 8.58
N MET A 268 -16.01 24.98 7.30
CA MET A 268 -16.73 25.84 6.34
C MET A 268 -18.20 25.43 6.06
N ARG A 269 -18.70 24.39 6.72
CA ARG A 269 -20.01 23.75 6.52
C ARG A 269 -20.80 23.57 7.82
N ARG A 270 -20.26 24.09 8.93
CA ARG A 270 -20.96 24.30 10.21
C ARG A 270 -21.26 25.77 10.45
N GLU A 271 -20.62 26.65 9.66
CA GLU A 271 -20.90 28.08 9.48
C GLU A 271 -21.97 28.25 8.40
#